data_AF-A0A2E8RCZ1-F1
#
_entry.id   AF-A0A2E8RCZ1-F1
#
_cell.length_a   1.000
_cell.length_b   1.000
_cell.length_c   1.000
_cell.angle_alpha   90.00
_cell.angle_beta   90.00
_cell.angle_gamma   90.00
#
_symmetry.space_group_name_H-M   'P 1'
#
loop_
_entity.id
_entity.type
_entity.pdbx_description
1 polymer ?
#
loop_
_entity_poly.entity_id
_entity_poly.type
_entity_poly.pdbx_seq_one_letter_code
_entity_poly.pdbx_strand_id
1 'polypeptide(L)' 'MSGIETLFYFVIGFAIFSYGADKLDSKIVIVLAIIAIIGLYVAGPHTFLFGMILATGWSLLNTGVERIFPTLN' A
#
# COMPACT_ATOMS: atom_id res chain seq x y z
N MET A 1 18.94 6.18 -12.28
CA MET A 1 18.84 5.46 -10.99
C MET A 1 19.36 4.05 -11.19
N SER A 2 20.18 3.58 -10.25
CA SER A 2 20.62 2.20 -10.20
C SER A 2 19.44 1.30 -9.79
N GLY A 3 19.41 0.05 -10.29
CA GLY A 3 18.37 -0.93 -9.94
C GLY A 3 18.24 -1.17 -8.43
N ILE A 4 19.36 -1.04 -7.70
CA ILE A 4 19.40 -1.17 -6.24
C ILE A 4 18.69 0.01 -5.56
N GLU A 5 18.90 1.23 -6.04
CA GLU A 5 18.23 2.43 -5.49
C GLU A 5 16.71 2.34 -5.65
N THR A 6 16.24 1.92 -6.83
CA THR A 6 14.81 1.70 -7.07
C THR A 6 14.20 0.66 -6.13
N LEU A 7 14.97 -0.38 -5.81
CA LEU A 7 14.56 -1.45 -4.90
C LEU A 7 14.46 -0.93 -3.46
N PHE A 8 15.41 -0.10 -3.01
CA PHE A 8 15.33 0.58 -1.73
C PHE A 8 14.10 1.47 -1.61
N TYR A 9 13.80 2.31 -2.62
CA TYR A 9 12.61 3.15 -2.61
C TYR A 9 11.31 2.33 -2.53
N PHE A 10 11.25 1.21 -3.27
CA PHE A 10 10.13 0.30 -3.17
C PHE A 10 9.98 -0.29 -1.77
N VAL A 11 11.05 -0.86 -1.21
CA VAL A 11 11.04 -1.53 0.10
C VAL A 11 10.68 -0.54 1.21
N ILE A 12 11.21 0.68 1.17
CA ILE A 12 10.90 1.71 2.17
C ILE A 12 9.42 2.08 2.12
N GLY A 13 8.88 2.35 0.93
CA GLY A 13 7.45 2.62 0.76
C GLY A 13 6.61 1.45 1.27
N PHE A 14 6.91 0.23 0.80
CA PHE A 14 6.19 -0.96 1.20
C PHE A 14 6.21 -1.19 2.72
N ALA A 15 7.37 -1.07 3.37
CA ALA A 15 7.52 -1.33 4.80
C ALA A 15 6.79 -0.31 5.67
N ILE A 16 6.95 1.00 5.38
CA ILE A 16 6.30 2.07 6.15
C ILE A 16 4.78 1.93 6.06
N PHE A 17 4.25 1.70 4.85
CA PHE A 17 2.82 1.61 4.64
C PHE A 17 2.23 0.27 5.07
N SER A 18 2.99 -0.83 5.04
CA SER A 18 2.53 -2.11 5.61
C SER A 18 2.38 -2.01 7.12
N TYR A 19 3.37 -1.42 7.80
CA TYR A 19 3.30 -1.20 9.24
C TYR A 19 2.21 -0.18 9.62
N GLY A 20 2.07 0.87 8.82
CA GLY A 20 1.03 1.88 9.02
C GLY A 20 -0.38 1.31 8.79
N ALA A 21 -0.59 0.53 7.74
CA ALA A 21 -1.91 0.02 7.37
C ALA A 21 -2.50 -0.94 8.42
N ASP A 22 -1.67 -1.64 9.17
CA ASP A 22 -2.10 -2.50 10.29
C ASP A 22 -2.60 -1.69 11.51
N LYS A 23 -2.11 -0.46 11.67
CA LYS A 23 -2.41 0.41 12.83
C LYS A 23 -3.43 1.51 12.54
N LEU A 24 -3.72 1.75 11.27
CA LEU A 24 -4.58 2.84 10.83
C LEU A 24 -6.00 2.33 10.55
N ASP A 25 -6.99 3.21 10.73
CA ASP A 25 -8.36 2.91 10.32
C ASP A 25 -8.40 2.61 8.82
N SER A 26 -9.17 1.58 8.44
CA SER A 26 -9.49 1.22 7.06
C SER A 26 -9.80 2.42 6.15
N LYS A 27 -10.48 3.47 6.65
CA LYS A 27 -10.76 4.69 5.90
C LYS A 27 -9.49 5.45 5.51
N ILE A 28 -8.51 5.52 6.42
CA ILE A 28 -7.22 6.18 6.17
C ILE A 28 -6.41 5.38 5.15
N VAL A 29 -6.42 4.04 5.27
CA VAL A 29 -5.76 3.15 4.31
C VAL A 29 -6.33 3.32 2.91
N ILE A 30 -7.66 3.46 2.77
CA ILE A 30 -8.31 3.76 1.48
C ILE A 30 -7.84 5.10 0.91
N VAL A 31 -7.78 6.16 1.74
CA VAL A 31 -7.31 7.48 1.29
C VAL A 31 -5.86 7.41 0.80
N LEU A 32 -5.00 6.70 1.52
CA LEU A 32 -3.60 6.49 1.12
C LEU A 32 -3.49 5.72 -0.20
N ALA A 33 -4.30 4.67 -0.39
CA ALA A 33 -4.35 3.93 -1.65
C ALA A 33 -4.78 4.83 -2.83
N ILE A 34 -5.80 5.68 -2.63
CA ILE A 34 -6.25 6.64 -3.66
C ILE A 34 -5.15 7.64 -4.00
N ILE A 35 -4.46 8.19 -3.00
CA ILE A 35 -3.33 9.11 -3.21
C ILE A 35 -2.21 8.41 -4.00
N ALA A 36 -1.90 7.15 -3.69
CA ALA A 36 -0.91 6.37 -4.41
C ALA A 36 -1.31 6.16 -5.88
N ILE A 37 -2.57 5.85 -6.16
CA ILE A 37 -3.10 5.69 -7.52
C ILE A 37 -2.96 6.99 -8.31
N ILE A 38 -3.41 8.11 -7.73
CA ILE A 38 -3.33 9.43 -8.38
C ILE A 38 -1.87 9.78 -8.64
N GLY A 39 -1.00 9.57 -7.64
CA GLY A 39 0.43 9.84 -7.77
C GLY A 39 1.08 9.00 -8.88
N LEU A 40 0.77 7.71 -8.98
CA LEU A 40 1.26 6.83 -10.04
C LEU A 40 0.73 7.24 -11.42
N TYR A 41 -0.52 7.69 -11.50
CA TYR A 41 -1.11 8.16 -12.75
C TYR A 41 -0.46 9.46 -13.25
N VAL A 42 -0.19 10.41 -12.35
CA VAL A 42 0.35 11.73 -12.70
C VAL A 42 1.87 11.71 -12.88
N ALA A 43 2.60 11.09 -11.95
CA ALA A 43 4.06 11.08 -11.96
C ALA A 43 4.66 9.94 -12.80
N GLY A 44 3.84 8.97 -13.20
CA GLY A 44 4.29 7.76 -13.88
C GLY A 44 4.83 6.69 -12.91
N PRO A 45 5.59 5.69 -13.42
CA PRO A 45 6.03 4.55 -12.63
C PRO A 45 7.04 4.97 -11.56
N HIS A 46 6.55 5.19 -10.33
CA HIS A 46 7.36 5.54 -9.17
C HIS A 46 7.38 4.39 -8.15
N THR A 47 8.56 3.80 -7.93
CA THR A 47 8.71 2.58 -7.10
C THR A 47 8.23 2.74 -5.66
N PHE A 48 8.41 3.92 -5.05
CA PHE A 48 7.89 4.18 -3.70
C PHE A 48 6.36 4.19 -3.65
N LEU A 49 5.70 4.83 -4.63
CA LEU A 49 4.23 4.88 -4.69
C LEU A 49 3.67 3.50 -5.03
N PHE A 50 4.41 2.72 -5.83
CA PHE A 50 4.11 1.33 -6.07
C PHE A 50 4.23 0.48 -4.78
N GLY A 51 5.23 0.72 -3.93
CA GLY A 51 5.31 0.10 -2.61
C GLY A 51 4.11 0.47 -1.71
N MET A 52 3.72 1.74 -1.72
CA MET A 52 2.56 2.25 -0.97
C MET A 52 1.25 1.59 -1.41
N ILE A 53 0.98 1.51 -2.72
CA ILE A 53 -0.27 0.93 -3.22
C ILE A 53 -0.34 -0.58 -2.96
N LEU A 54 0.79 -1.28 -3.04
CA LEU A 54 0.83 -2.72 -2.83
C LEU A 54 0.60 -3.07 -1.34
N ALA A 55 1.19 -2.30 -0.42
CA ALA A 55 0.96 -2.43 1.00
C ALA A 55 -0.49 -2.11 1.42
N THR A 56 -1.00 -0.95 1.00
CA THR A 56 -2.36 -0.50 1.33
C THR A 56 -3.41 -1.40 0.65
N GLY A 57 -3.20 -1.78 -0.61
CA GLY A 57 -4.07 -2.70 -1.35
C GLY A 57 -4.12 -4.09 -0.71
N TRP A 58 -2.99 -4.62 -0.24
CA TRP A 58 -2.95 -5.90 0.48
C TRP A 58 -3.74 -5.84 1.79
N SER A 59 -3.56 -4.78 2.58
CA SER A 59 -4.33 -4.56 3.81
C SER A 59 -5.84 -4.50 3.53
N LEU A 60 -6.26 -3.72 2.53
CA LEU A 60 -7.68 -3.62 2.15
C LEU A 60 -8.25 -4.94 1.64
N LEU A 61 -7.44 -5.72 0.92
CA LEU A 61 -7.84 -7.05 0.46
C LEU A 61 -8.08 -7.97 1.66
N ASN A 62 -7.19 -8.00 2.65
CA ASN A 62 -7.36 -8.80 3.86
C ASN A 62 -8.60 -8.36 4.65
N THR A 63 -8.80 -7.06 4.87
CA THR A 63 -10.02 -6.56 5.51
C THR A 63 -11.29 -6.92 4.72
N GLY A 64 -11.23 -6.88 3.39
CA GLY A 64 -12.34 -7.30 2.54
C GLY A 64 -12.63 -8.80 2.65
N VAL A 65 -11.58 -9.62 2.66
CA VAL A 65 -11.66 -11.07 2.84
C VAL A 65 -12.26 -11.41 4.20
N GLU A 66 -11.80 -10.80 5.28
CA GLU A 66 -12.34 -11.00 6.63
C GLU A 66 -13.83 -10.63 6.74
N ARG A 67 -14.27 -9.60 6.00
CA ARG A 67 -15.69 -9.22 5.96
C ARG A 67 -16.56 -10.19 5.18
N ILE A 68 -16.06 -10.76 4.09
CA ILE A 68 -16.83 -11.66 3.20
C ILE A 68 -16.78 -13.11 3.72
N PHE A 69 -15.61 -13.51 4.20
CA PHE A 69 -15.31 -14.83 4.76
C PHE A 69 -14.87 -14.65 6.20
N PRO A 70 -15.80 -14.36 7.13
CA PRO A 70 -15.45 -14.23 8.54
C PRO A 70 -14.84 -15.55 9.02
N THR A 71 -13.52 -15.54 9.23
CA THR A 71 -12.84 -16.63 9.93
C THR A 71 -13.34 -16.59 11.36
N LEU A 72 -14.00 -17.66 11.81
CA LEU A 72 -14.50 -17.82 13.19
C LEU A 72 -13.35 -17.60 14.18
N ASN A 73 -13.17 -16.36 14.65
CA ASN A 73 -12.28 -15.97 15.72
C ASN A 73 -12.98 -14.91 16.57
#